data_AF-A0A1J3G5I8-F1
#
_entry.id   AF-A0A1J3G5I8-F1
#
_cell.length_a   1.000
_cell.length_b   1.000
_cell.length_c   1.000
_cell.angle_alpha   90.00
_cell.angle_beta   90.00
_cell.angle_gamma   90.00
#
_symmetry.space_group_name_H-M   'P 1'
#
loop_
_entity.id
_entity.type
_entity.pdbx_description
1 polymer ?
#
loop_
_entity_poly.entity_id
_entity_poly.type
_entity_poly.pdbx_seq_one_letter_code
_entity_poly.pdbx_strand_id
1 'polypeptide(L)'
;TTKEEVGSPELITRGTKRAQPFTRSQSNAQDHILAERKRREKLTERFVALSALIPGLKKMDKASVLGDAIKHIKYLQESVKEYEEQK
;
A
#
# COMPACT_ATOMS: atom_id res chain seq x y z
N THR A 1 40.38 -1.47 -66.17
CA THR A 1 40.69 -2.09 -64.86
C THR A 1 40.06 -1.23 -63.80
N THR A 2 38.76 -1.40 -63.51
CA THR A 2 38.21 -2.27 -62.44
C THR A 2 38.92 -2.00 -61.10
N LYS A 3 38.25 -1.60 -60.02
CA LYS A 3 37.04 -2.20 -59.43
C LYS A 3 36.24 -1.21 -58.58
N GLU A 4 34.97 -1.54 -58.44
CA GLU A 4 34.05 -1.11 -57.39
C GLU A 4 34.53 -1.49 -55.97
N GLU A 5 34.19 -0.68 -54.98
CA GLU A 5 33.71 -1.09 -53.63
C GLU A 5 32.92 0.10 -53.06
N VAL A 6 31.58 0.10 -53.10
CA VAL A 6 30.63 -0.57 -52.19
C VAL A 6 30.79 -0.07 -50.75
N GLY A 7 29.79 0.68 -50.27
CA GLY A 7 29.70 1.10 -48.88
C GLY A 7 29.48 -0.07 -47.92
N SER A 8 29.96 0.06 -46.70
CA SER A 8 29.51 -0.70 -45.55
C SER A 8 29.84 0.01 -44.24
N PRO A 9 29.03 -0.21 -43.19
CA PRO A 9 28.69 0.78 -42.17
C PRO A 9 29.70 0.83 -41.02
N GLU A 10 29.89 2.03 -40.48
CA GLU A 10 30.63 2.24 -39.24
C GLU A 10 29.98 1.43 -38.11
N LEU A 11 30.76 0.50 -37.57
CA LEU A 11 30.32 -0.56 -36.68
C LEU A 11 29.77 0.00 -35.37
N ILE A 12 28.52 -0.37 -35.07
CA ILE A 12 27.91 -0.25 -33.75
C ILE A 12 28.77 -1.06 -32.76
N THR A 13 29.62 -0.37 -32.00
CA THR A 13 30.35 -0.96 -30.88
C THR A 13 29.37 -1.20 -29.72
N ARG A 14 28.73 -2.38 -29.71
CA ARG A 14 28.22 -2.97 -28.47
C ARG A 14 29.42 -3.44 -27.65
N GLY A 15 29.73 -2.71 -26.58
CA GLY A 15 30.80 -3.04 -25.65
C GLY A 15 30.56 -2.48 -24.24
N THR A 16 29.57 -3.06 -23.55
CA THR A 16 29.60 -3.39 -22.11
C THR A 16 30.47 -2.54 -21.18
N LYS A 17 29.88 -1.48 -20.63
CA LYS A 17 30.26 -0.93 -19.31
C LYS A 17 29.01 -0.54 -18.51
N ARG A 18 28.07 -1.47 -18.30
CA ARG A 18 27.08 -1.32 -17.22
C ARG A 18 27.77 -1.57 -15.88
N ALA A 19 28.56 -0.60 -15.44
CA ALA A 19 28.93 -0.50 -14.04
C ALA A 19 28.02 0.56 -13.44
N GLN A 20 26.93 0.16 -12.76
CA GLN A 20 26.19 0.90 -11.71
C GLN A 20 25.02 0.02 -11.22
N PRO A 21 24.62 0.03 -9.93
CA PRO A 21 25.44 -0.03 -8.73
C PRO A 21 24.83 -1.02 -7.70
N PHE A 22 25.66 -1.75 -6.97
CA PHE A 22 25.18 -2.60 -5.86
C PHE A 22 24.50 -1.81 -4.72
N THR A 23 24.59 -0.47 -4.73
CA THR A 23 24.04 0.42 -3.71
C THR A 23 22.58 0.84 -3.97
N ARG A 24 22.10 0.87 -5.23
CA ARG A 24 20.70 1.24 -5.54
C ARG A 24 19.71 0.15 -5.15
N SER A 25 20.11 -1.13 -5.15
CA SER A 25 19.22 -2.22 -4.74
C SER A 25 18.99 -2.22 -3.23
N GLN A 26 20.02 -1.91 -2.42
CA GLN A 26 19.89 -1.78 -0.98
C GLN A 26 19.05 -0.57 -0.55
N SER A 27 19.22 0.59 -1.18
CA SER A 27 18.38 1.77 -0.88
C SER A 27 16.91 1.50 -1.18
N ASN A 28 16.62 0.89 -2.34
CA ASN A 28 15.24 0.54 -2.71
C ASN A 28 14.63 -0.47 -1.72
N ALA A 29 15.40 -1.47 -1.27
CA ALA A 29 14.93 -2.41 -0.26
C ALA A 29 14.62 -1.73 1.08
N GLN A 30 15.45 -0.77 1.52
CA GLN A 30 15.20 0.02 2.73
C GLN A 30 13.94 0.88 2.58
N ASP A 31 13.75 1.53 1.43
CA ASP A 31 12.56 2.34 1.14
C ASP A 31 11.28 1.48 1.17
N HIS A 32 11.31 0.26 0.61
CA HIS A 32 10.19 -0.68 0.67
C HIS A 32 9.85 -1.08 2.11
N ILE A 33 10.86 -1.34 2.96
CA ILE A 33 10.65 -1.68 4.37
C ILE A 33 10.02 -0.50 5.12
N LEU A 34 10.51 0.72 4.89
CA LEU A 34 9.97 1.94 5.51
C LEU A 34 8.53 2.21 5.04
N ALA A 35 8.25 2.02 3.75
CA ALA A 35 6.90 2.18 3.20
C ALA A 35 5.90 1.20 3.82
N GLU A 36 6.27 -0.09 3.95
CA GLU A 36 5.40 -1.09 4.59
C GLU A 36 5.24 -0.83 6.09
N ARG A 37 6.29 -0.38 6.79
CA ARG A 37 6.18 0.04 8.20
C ARG A 37 5.14 1.15 8.36
N LYS A 38 5.26 2.24 7.58
CA LYS A 38 4.30 3.35 7.58
C LYS A 38 2.88 2.89 7.27
N ARG A 39 2.73 1.94 6.33
CA ARG A 39 1.41 1.34 6.01
C ARG A 39 0.82 0.63 7.23
N ARG A 40 1.61 -0.14 7.96
CA ARG A 40 1.17 -0.86 9.17
C ARG A 40 0.86 0.08 10.34
N GLU A 41 1.65 1.13 10.52
CA GLU A 41 1.42 2.18 11.52
C GLU A 41 0.06 2.85 11.27
N LYS A 42 -0.18 3.34 10.04
CA LYS A 42 -1.45 3.94 9.64
C LYS A 42 -2.65 3.00 9.83
N LEU A 43 -2.47 1.70 9.55
CA LEU A 43 -3.52 0.71 9.79
C LEU A 43 -3.80 0.58 11.29
N THR A 44 -2.77 0.56 12.12
CA THR A 44 -2.90 0.44 13.58
C THR A 44 -3.58 1.67 14.17
N GLU A 45 -3.21 2.87 13.73
CA GLU A 45 -3.88 4.13 14.13
C GLU A 45 -5.37 4.10 13.82
N ARG A 46 -5.76 3.61 12.64
CA ARG A 46 -7.18 3.47 12.25
C ARG A 46 -7.92 2.47 13.14
N PHE A 47 -7.27 1.36 13.53
CA PHE A 47 -7.86 0.41 14.46
C PHE A 47 -8.06 1.01 15.85
N VAL A 48 -7.10 1.80 16.34
CA VAL A 48 -7.21 2.51 17.62
C VAL A 48 -8.35 3.53 17.56
N ALA A 49 -8.40 4.37 16.52
CA ALA A 49 -9.47 5.34 16.34
C ALA A 49 -10.85 4.66 16.27
N LEU A 50 -10.96 3.56 15.52
CA LEU A 50 -12.19 2.77 15.44
C LEU A 50 -12.58 2.21 16.83
N SER A 51 -11.64 1.67 17.59
CA SER A 51 -11.91 1.11 18.91
C SER A 51 -12.44 2.14 19.91
N ALA A 52 -12.02 3.41 19.80
CA ALA A 52 -12.49 4.49 20.64
C ALA A 52 -13.94 4.92 20.35
N LEU A 53 -14.44 4.66 19.14
CA LEU A 53 -15.80 5.01 18.73
C LEU A 53 -16.82 3.92 19.07
N ILE A 54 -16.39 2.70 19.41
CA ILE A 54 -17.28 1.57 19.67
C ILE A 54 -17.59 1.50 21.17
N PRO A 55 -18.84 1.73 21.60
CA PRO A 55 -19.21 1.62 23.00
C PRO A 55 -19.17 0.17 23.49
N GLY A 56 -18.75 -0.03 24.74
CA GLY A 56 -18.79 -1.35 25.39
C GLY A 56 -17.74 -2.37 24.90
N LEU A 57 -16.74 -1.93 24.13
CA LEU A 57 -15.68 -2.79 23.63
C LEU A 57 -14.79 -3.31 24.78
N LYS A 58 -14.83 -4.62 25.05
CA LYS A 58 -14.02 -5.27 26.11
C LYS A 58 -12.70 -5.84 25.60
N LYS A 59 -12.63 -6.20 24.32
CA LYS A 59 -11.46 -6.82 23.70
C LYS A 59 -11.00 -5.96 22.54
N MET A 60 -9.73 -5.59 22.56
CA MET A 60 -9.12 -4.72 21.55
C MET A 60 -8.39 -5.49 20.44
N ASP A 61 -8.58 -6.80 20.36
CA ASP A 61 -8.04 -7.59 19.25
C ASP A 61 -8.79 -7.25 17.93
N LYS A 62 -8.08 -7.38 16.80
CA LYS A 62 -8.58 -6.91 15.50
C LYS A 62 -9.91 -7.54 15.09
N ALA A 63 -10.13 -8.81 15.41
CA ALA A 63 -11.36 -9.50 15.03
C ALA A 63 -12.55 -8.99 15.87
N SER A 64 -12.35 -8.86 17.18
CA SER A 64 -13.38 -8.31 18.09
C SER A 64 -13.74 -6.87 17.72
N VAL A 65 -12.75 -6.00 17.45
CA VAL A 65 -12.99 -4.60 17.05
C VAL A 65 -13.85 -4.53 15.79
N LEU A 66 -13.53 -5.31 14.75
CA LEU A 66 -14.32 -5.30 13.52
C LEU A 66 -15.72 -5.88 13.72
N GLY A 67 -15.85 -6.96 14.49
CA GLY A 67 -17.13 -7.58 14.79
C GLY A 67 -18.07 -6.65 15.54
N ASP A 68 -17.57 -5.96 16.56
CA ASP A 68 -18.38 -5.03 17.36
C ASP A 68 -18.66 -3.71 16.61
N ALA A 69 -17.75 -3.26 15.73
CA ALA A 69 -18.01 -2.15 14.83
C ALA A 69 -19.23 -2.41 13.92
N ILE A 70 -19.29 -3.60 13.31
CA ILE A 70 -20.40 -3.99 12.43
C ILE A 70 -21.71 -4.00 13.20
N LYS A 71 -21.72 -4.54 14.43
CA LYS A 71 -22.92 -4.56 15.28
C LYS A 71 -23.36 -3.14 15.62
N HIS A 72 -22.44 -2.27 16.00
CA HIS A 72 -22.77 -0.90 16.38
C HIS A 72 -23.34 -0.10 15.21
N ILE A 73 -22.79 -0.25 14.00
CA ILE A 73 -23.33 0.39 12.79
C ILE A 73 -24.77 -0.07 12.52
N LYS A 74 -25.05 -1.37 12.61
CA LYS A 74 -26.42 -1.90 12.42
C LYS A 74 -27.40 -1.32 13.44
N TYR A 75 -27.00 -1.29 14.72
CA TYR A 75 -27.78 -0.68 15.78
C TYR A 75 -28.11 0.79 15.47
N LEU A 76 -27.12 1.58 15.03
CA LEU A 76 -27.33 2.99 14.68
C LEU A 76 -28.29 3.14 13.50
N GLN A 77 -28.19 2.28 12.48
CA GLN A 77 -29.10 2.30 11.33
C GLN A 77 -30.55 1.99 11.75
N GLU A 78 -30.75 1.01 12.62
CA GLU A 78 -32.07 0.68 13.18
C GLU A 78 -32.62 1.83 14.02
N SER A 79 -31.80 2.40 14.90
CA SER A 79 -32.19 3.54 15.73
C SER A 79 -32.64 4.74 14.89
N VAL A 80 -31.87 5.09 13.85
CA VAL A 80 -32.23 6.20 12.94
C VAL A 80 -33.57 5.93 12.25
N LYS A 81 -33.77 4.71 11.75
CA LYS A 81 -35.02 4.32 11.10
C LYS A 81 -36.22 4.43 12.06
N GLU A 82 -36.08 3.94 13.29
CA GLU A 82 -37.13 4.06 14.31
C GLU A 82 -37.45 5.52 14.63
N TYR A 83 -36.44 6.39 14.73
CA TYR A 83 -36.63 7.83 14.94
C TYR A 83 -37.32 8.53 13.76
N GLU A 84 -37.03 8.11 12.53
CA GLU A 84 -37.68 8.65 11.33
C GLU A 84 -39.14 8.20 11.21
N GLU A 85 -39.46 6.96 11.61
CA GLU A 85 -40.83 6.44 11.63
C GLU A 85 -41.71 7.07 12.73
N GLN A 86 -41.09 7.56 13.81
CA GLN A 86 -41.77 8.26 14.91
C GLN A 86 -42.04 9.75 14.63
N LYS A 87 -41.56 10.27 13.50
CA LYS A 87 -41.67 11.69 13.12
C LYS A 87 -42.84 11.94 12.18
#